data_AF-A0A496RBN8-F1
#
_entry.id   AF-A0A496RBN8-F1
#
_cell.length_a   1.000
_cell.length_b   1.000
_cell.length_c   1.000
_cell.angle_alpha   90.00
_cell.angle_beta   90.00
_cell.angle_gamma   90.00
#
_symmetry.space_group_name_H-M   'P 1'
#
loop_
_entity.id
_entity.type
_entity.pdbx_description
1 polymer ?
#
loop_
_entity_poly.entity_id
_entity_poly.type
_entity_poly.pdbx_seq_one_letter_code
_entity_poly.pdbx_strand_id
1 'polypeptide(L)'
;MMDPLEFEELEGKKEEILKEINEYNRERDQIKMMLGKIGGTAYSSVDMIINIVFLSIILGLFILELTTHWLPSYISLEVSVLLVSIKIVWMIHSQYKFNHFQFWILNSIEYRMNGITGKMKIMEKNIAEISKKISKN
;
A
#
# COMPACT_ATOMS: atom_id res chain seq x y z
N MET A 1 -53.35 -4.12 5.90
CA MET A 1 -53.00 -3.29 4.74
C MET A 1 -52.07 -2.22 5.27
N MET A 2 -50.87 -2.11 4.71
CA MET A 2 -49.91 -1.07 5.09
C MET A 2 -50.45 0.29 4.62
N ASP A 3 -50.29 1.34 5.42
CA ASP A 3 -50.74 2.70 5.06
C ASP A 3 -49.94 3.21 3.84
N PRO A 4 -50.58 3.74 2.79
CA PRO A 4 -49.92 4.33 1.62
C PRO A 4 -48.81 5.34 1.96
N LEU A 5 -48.95 6.10 3.04
CA LEU A 5 -47.95 7.08 3.50
C LEU A 5 -46.70 6.40 4.09
N GLU A 6 -46.87 5.25 4.76
CA GLU A 6 -45.77 4.48 5.34
C GLU A 6 -44.89 3.83 4.25
N PHE A 7 -45.51 3.47 3.11
CA PHE A 7 -44.84 2.87 1.96
C PHE A 7 -43.96 3.89 1.21
N GLU A 8 -44.45 5.12 1.05
CA GLU A 8 -43.72 6.22 0.41
C GLU A 8 -42.51 6.67 1.25
N GLU A 9 -42.64 6.69 2.58
CA GLU A 9 -41.53 7.02 3.50
C GLU A 9 -40.44 5.92 3.52
N LEU A 10 -40.83 4.65 3.42
CA LEU A 10 -39.91 3.51 3.33
C LEU A 10 -39.13 3.49 2.00
N GLU A 11 -39.80 3.78 0.89
CA GLU A 11 -39.15 3.90 -0.42
C GLU A 11 -38.14 5.07 -0.42
N GLY A 12 -38.48 6.21 0.17
CA GLY A 12 -37.56 7.35 0.31
C GLY A 12 -36.31 7.02 1.14
N LYS A 13 -36.47 6.35 2.29
CA LYS A 13 -35.33 5.90 3.12
C LYS A 13 -34.45 4.87 2.39
N LYS A 14 -35.05 3.97 1.63
CA LYS A 14 -34.33 2.98 0.83
C LYS A 14 -33.50 3.65 -0.28
N GLU A 15 -34.05 4.65 -0.95
CA GLU A 15 -33.32 5.44 -1.96
C GLU A 15 -32.17 6.23 -1.35
N GLU A 16 -32.36 6.84 -0.18
CA GLU A 16 -31.31 7.56 0.54
C GLU A 16 -30.15 6.63 0.93
N ILE A 17 -30.46 5.46 1.51
CA ILE A 17 -29.46 4.44 1.87
C ILE A 17 -28.71 3.92 0.63
N LEU A 18 -29.43 3.68 -0.48
CA LEU A 18 -28.80 3.27 -1.73
C LEU A 18 -27.82 4.34 -2.25
N LYS A 19 -28.16 5.61 -2.07
CA LYS A 19 -27.32 6.74 -2.46
C LYS A 19 -26.04 6.79 -1.63
N GLU A 20 -26.14 6.67 -0.30
CA GLU A 20 -24.99 6.61 0.60
C GLU A 20 -24.08 5.41 0.30
N ILE A 21 -24.66 4.23 0.05
CA ILE A 21 -23.89 3.03 -0.33
C ILE A 21 -23.12 3.26 -1.63
N ASN A 22 -23.73 3.93 -2.59
CA ASN A 22 -23.10 4.19 -3.88
C ASN A 22 -21.95 5.20 -3.76
N GLU A 23 -22.14 6.26 -2.96
CA GLU A 23 -21.06 7.21 -2.63
C GLU A 23 -19.91 6.53 -1.88
N TYR A 24 -20.21 5.70 -0.88
CA TYR A 24 -19.21 4.93 -0.15
C TYR A 24 -18.41 4.00 -1.07
N ASN A 25 -19.08 3.30 -1.99
CA ASN A 25 -18.39 2.44 -2.95
C ASN A 25 -17.49 3.25 -3.90
N ARG A 26 -17.93 4.44 -4.33
CA ARG A 26 -17.14 5.34 -5.16
C ARG A 26 -15.87 5.81 -4.45
N GLU A 27 -16.00 6.25 -3.20
CA GLU A 27 -14.85 6.65 -2.38
C GLU A 27 -13.90 5.48 -2.15
N ARG A 28 -14.43 4.29 -1.85
CA ARG A 28 -13.64 3.07 -1.67
C ARG A 28 -12.86 2.71 -2.94
N ASP A 29 -13.48 2.85 -4.11
CA ASP A 29 -12.84 2.51 -5.38
C ASP A 29 -11.79 3.56 -5.77
N GLN A 30 -12.00 4.84 -5.45
CA GLN A 30 -10.98 5.88 -5.57
C GLN A 30 -9.78 5.59 -4.66
N ILE A 31 -10.02 5.21 -3.41
CA ILE A 31 -8.98 4.81 -2.46
C ILE A 31 -8.22 3.60 -3.00
N LYS A 32 -8.90 2.55 -3.47
CA LYS A 32 -8.26 1.39 -4.11
C LYS A 32 -7.42 1.77 -5.32
N MET A 33 -7.89 2.68 -6.16
CA MET A 33 -7.17 3.12 -7.36
C MET A 33 -5.92 3.94 -7.01
N MET A 34 -6.01 4.79 -5.99
CA MET A 34 -4.85 5.50 -5.42
C MET A 34 -3.85 4.51 -4.78
N LEU A 35 -4.34 3.54 -4.01
CA LEU A 35 -3.54 2.44 -3.45
C LEU A 35 -2.86 1.62 -4.55
N GLY A 36 -3.55 1.29 -5.64
CA GLY A 36 -2.99 0.53 -6.76
C GLY A 36 -1.90 1.29 -7.52
N LYS A 37 -2.06 2.61 -7.67
CA LYS A 37 -1.03 3.50 -8.25
C LYS A 37 0.23 3.58 -7.38
N ILE A 38 0.10 3.40 -6.07
CA ILE A 38 1.22 3.39 -5.13
C ILE A 38 1.78 1.98 -4.93
N GLY A 39 0.96 0.94 -5.09
CA GLY A 39 1.26 -0.47 -4.81
C GLY A 39 1.89 -1.30 -5.93
N GLY A 40 2.12 -0.74 -7.13
CA GLY A 40 3.15 -1.29 -8.03
C GLY A 40 2.72 -2.03 -9.29
N THR A 41 1.50 -1.87 -9.83
CA THR A 41 1.19 -2.48 -11.14
C THR A 41 1.93 -1.83 -12.31
N ALA A 42 2.22 -0.52 -12.23
CA ALA A 42 3.07 0.16 -13.21
C ALA A 42 4.57 0.06 -12.88
N TYR A 43 4.91 -0.07 -11.60
CA TYR A 43 6.30 -0.08 -11.11
C TYR A 43 6.99 -1.42 -11.40
N SER A 44 6.31 -2.54 -11.13
CA SER A 44 6.90 -3.88 -11.20
C SER A 44 7.33 -4.28 -12.61
N SER A 45 6.53 -4.00 -13.64
CA SER A 45 6.87 -4.36 -15.02
C SER A 45 7.97 -3.48 -15.62
N VAL A 46 7.98 -2.18 -15.30
CA VAL A 46 9.02 -1.25 -15.77
C VAL A 46 10.35 -1.55 -15.09
N ASP A 47 10.38 -1.79 -13.78
CA ASP A 47 11.59 -2.20 -13.07
C ASP A 47 12.15 -3.53 -13.56
N MET A 48 11.27 -4.50 -13.89
CA MET A 48 11.68 -5.78 -14.45
C MET A 48 12.38 -5.61 -15.81
N ILE A 49 11.80 -4.79 -16.71
CA ILE A 49 12.41 -4.48 -18.01
C ILE A 49 13.75 -3.78 -17.82
N ILE A 50 13.81 -2.77 -16.94
CA ILE A 50 15.04 -2.04 -16.66
C ILE A 50 16.12 -2.98 -16.09
N ASN A 51 15.77 -3.90 -15.20
CA ASN A 51 16.73 -4.88 -14.67
C ASN A 51 17.27 -5.81 -15.75
N ILE A 52 16.40 -6.28 -16.65
CA ILE A 52 16.81 -7.13 -17.78
C ILE A 52 17.77 -6.36 -18.69
N VAL A 53 17.44 -5.12 -19.04
CA VAL A 53 18.31 -4.26 -19.87
C VAL A 53 19.67 -4.02 -19.20
N PHE A 54 19.67 -3.69 -17.90
CA PHE A 54 20.91 -3.49 -17.15
C PHE A 54 21.78 -4.75 -17.11
N LEU A 55 21.16 -5.91 -16.88
CA LEU A 55 21.85 -7.19 -16.86
C LEU A 55 22.44 -7.53 -18.24
N SER A 56 21.68 -7.30 -19.31
CA SER A 56 22.15 -7.48 -20.68
C SER A 56 23.32 -6.56 -21.03
N ILE A 57 23.32 -5.31 -20.57
CA ILE A 57 24.44 -4.37 -20.77
C ILE A 57 25.68 -4.86 -20.03
N ILE A 58 25.56 -5.27 -18.76
CA ILE A 58 26.69 -5.78 -17.97
C ILE A 58 27.27 -7.04 -18.62
N LEU A 59 26.42 -8.01 -19.00
CA LEU A 59 26.85 -9.22 -19.68
C LEU A 59 27.49 -8.91 -21.04
N GLY A 60 26.92 -7.97 -21.80
CA GLY A 60 27.47 -7.53 -23.08
C GLY A 60 28.85 -6.92 -22.94
N LEU A 61 29.07 -6.06 -21.94
CA LEU A 61 30.38 -5.47 -21.64
C LEU A 61 31.41 -6.54 -21.27
N PHE A 62 31.02 -7.52 -20.44
CA PHE A 62 31.87 -8.66 -20.08
C PHE A 62 32.28 -9.51 -21.30
N ILE A 63 31.33 -9.83 -22.19
CA ILE A 63 31.60 -10.61 -23.40
C ILE A 63 32.50 -9.83 -24.37
N LEU A 64 32.26 -8.53 -24.52
CA LEU A 64 33.05 -7.66 -25.39
C LEU A 64 34.49 -7.51 -24.89
N GLU A 65 34.66 -7.37 -23.57
CA GLU A 65 35.98 -7.37 -22.93
C GLU A 65 36.74 -8.68 -23.20
N LEU A 66 36.07 -9.82 -23.02
CA LEU A 66 36.65 -11.15 -23.22
C LEU A 66 37.05 -11.40 -24.68
N THR A 67 36.28 -10.86 -25.64
CA THR A 67 36.47 -11.16 -27.07
C THR A 67 37.45 -10.20 -27.73
N THR A 68 37.42 -8.91 -27.37
CA THR A 68 38.16 -7.87 -28.10
C THR A 68 39.50 -7.53 -27.44
N HIS A 69 39.71 -7.84 -26.14
CA HIS A 69 40.94 -7.49 -25.39
C HIS A 69 41.38 -6.00 -25.51
N TRP A 70 40.47 -5.13 -25.97
CA TRP A 70 40.80 -3.76 -26.37
C TRP A 70 40.92 -2.82 -25.17
N LEU A 71 40.37 -3.22 -24.03
CA LEU A 71 40.42 -2.52 -22.75
C LEU A 71 41.18 -3.38 -21.73
N PRO A 72 42.08 -2.78 -20.92
CA PRO A 72 42.67 -3.48 -19.77
C PRO A 72 41.56 -3.91 -18.81
N SER A 73 41.57 -5.19 -18.38
CA SER A 73 40.50 -5.75 -17.55
C SER A 73 40.18 -4.97 -16.28
N TYR A 74 41.19 -4.28 -15.71
CA TYR A 74 40.99 -3.42 -14.55
C TYR A 74 40.00 -2.27 -14.83
N ILE A 75 40.10 -1.61 -15.98
CA ILE A 75 39.21 -0.48 -16.34
C ILE A 75 37.78 -0.99 -16.55
N SER A 76 37.62 -2.13 -17.22
CA SER A 76 36.29 -2.71 -17.46
C SER A 76 35.59 -3.13 -16.17
N LEU A 77 36.35 -3.71 -15.24
CA LEU A 77 35.85 -4.09 -13.91
C LEU A 77 35.42 -2.86 -13.11
N GLU A 78 36.22 -1.78 -13.11
CA GLU A 78 35.85 -0.53 -12.45
C GLU A 78 34.56 0.09 -13.01
N VAL A 79 34.42 0.11 -14.34
CA VAL A 79 33.20 0.62 -15.00
C VAL A 79 31.98 -0.24 -14.67
N SER A 80 32.15 -1.56 -14.63
CA SER A 80 31.07 -2.50 -14.26
C SER A 80 30.61 -2.29 -12.82
N VAL A 81 31.55 -2.15 -11.89
CA VAL A 81 31.24 -1.87 -10.47
C VAL A 81 30.55 -0.52 -10.33
N LEU A 82 31.01 0.52 -11.04
CA LEU A 82 30.39 1.85 -11.03
C LEU A 82 28.94 1.81 -11.53
N LEU A 83 28.66 1.10 -12.62
CA LEU A 83 27.31 0.95 -13.17
C LEU A 83 26.37 0.23 -12.19
N VAL A 84 26.86 -0.83 -11.52
CA VAL A 84 26.09 -1.54 -10.48
C VAL A 84 25.82 -0.61 -9.29
N SER A 85 26.79 0.18 -8.83
CA SER A 85 26.60 1.13 -7.74
C SER A 85 25.54 2.19 -8.07
N ILE A 86 25.57 2.76 -9.28
CA ILE A 86 24.56 3.72 -9.74
C ILE A 86 23.17 3.08 -9.76
N LYS A 87 23.06 1.83 -10.22
CA LYS A 87 21.79 1.08 -10.24
C LYS A 87 21.24 0.86 -8.83
N ILE A 88 22.10 0.55 -7.85
CA ILE A 88 21.70 0.40 -6.44
C ILE A 88 21.15 1.72 -5.90
N VAL A 89 21.86 2.84 -6.10
CA VAL A 89 21.40 4.17 -5.66
C VAL A 89 20.06 4.53 -6.30
N TRP A 90 19.91 4.26 -7.60
CA TRP A 90 18.67 4.52 -8.31
C TRP A 90 17.51 3.65 -7.79
N MET A 91 17.76 2.37 -7.49
CA MET A 91 16.77 1.47 -6.88
C MET A 91 16.32 1.98 -5.51
N ILE A 92 17.24 2.42 -4.67
CA ILE A 92 16.94 2.98 -3.34
C ILE A 92 16.10 4.26 -3.48
N HIS A 93 16.46 5.15 -4.39
CA HIS A 93 15.70 6.37 -4.66
C HIS A 93 14.28 6.06 -5.17
N SER A 94 14.16 5.07 -6.06
CA SER A 94 12.90 4.51 -6.56
C SER A 94 11.95 4.08 -5.43
N GLN A 95 12.48 3.38 -4.43
CA GLN A 95 11.69 2.75 -3.36
C GLN A 95 11.19 3.74 -2.28
N TYR A 96 11.70 4.98 -2.25
CA TYR A 96 11.39 5.94 -1.17
C TYR A 96 9.90 6.26 -1.03
N LYS A 97 9.18 6.43 -2.15
CA LYS A 97 7.74 6.75 -2.16
C LYS A 97 6.88 5.60 -1.64
N PHE A 98 7.26 4.38 -1.99
CA PHE A 98 6.57 3.18 -1.54
C PHE A 98 6.75 2.96 -0.04
N ASN A 99 7.97 3.13 0.47
CA ASN A 99 8.26 3.03 1.90
C ASN A 99 7.49 4.07 2.72
N HIS A 100 7.43 5.32 2.24
CA HIS A 100 6.64 6.36 2.88
C HIS A 100 5.15 6.01 2.92
N PHE A 101 4.62 5.43 1.85
CA PHE A 101 3.23 4.98 1.80
C PHE A 101 2.96 3.81 2.77
N GLN A 102 3.82 2.80 2.79
CA GLN A 102 3.73 1.69 3.75
C GLN A 102 3.72 2.21 5.19
N PHE A 103 4.57 3.19 5.50
CA PHE A 103 4.61 3.85 6.80
C PHE A 103 3.27 4.53 7.15
N TRP A 104 2.68 5.30 6.22
CA TRP A 104 1.38 5.94 6.45
C TRP A 104 0.25 4.95 6.69
N ILE A 105 0.24 3.83 5.97
CA ILE A 105 -0.74 2.76 6.19
C ILE A 105 -0.58 2.15 7.57
N LEU A 106 0.65 1.83 7.97
CA LEU A 106 0.94 1.26 9.29
C LEU A 106 0.50 2.21 10.40
N ASN A 107 0.85 3.49 10.30
CA ASN A 107 0.46 4.52 11.27
C ASN A 107 -1.07 4.67 11.37
N SER A 108 -1.77 4.58 10.24
CA SER A 108 -3.25 4.64 10.23
C SER A 108 -3.87 3.41 10.90
N ILE A 109 -3.31 2.23 10.67
CA ILE A 109 -3.74 0.99 11.34
C ILE A 109 -3.44 1.06 12.84
N GLU A 110 -2.26 1.52 13.22
CA GLU A 110 -1.84 1.69 14.61
C GLU A 110 -2.78 2.65 15.35
N TYR A 111 -3.06 3.83 14.78
CA TYR A 111 -3.99 4.79 15.35
C TYR A 111 -5.38 4.18 15.57
N ARG A 112 -5.90 3.46 14.56
CA ARG A 112 -7.23 2.83 14.64
C ARG A 112 -7.25 1.68 15.65
N MET A 113 -6.19 0.88 15.72
CA MET A 113 -6.01 -0.18 16.72
C MET A 113 -6.01 0.39 18.13
N ASN A 114 -5.24 1.47 18.36
CA ASN A 114 -5.17 2.15 19.65
C ASN A 114 -6.54 2.69 20.10
N GLY A 115 -7.32 3.24 19.16
CA GLY A 115 -8.70 3.66 19.43
C GLY A 115 -9.61 2.50 19.85
N ILE A 116 -9.49 1.34 19.19
CA ILE A 116 -10.23 0.12 19.54
C ILE A 116 -9.82 -0.37 20.94
N THR A 117 -8.54 -0.44 21.24
CA THR A 117 -8.03 -0.84 22.56
C THR A 117 -8.54 0.09 23.67
N GLY A 118 -8.63 1.40 23.41
CA GLY A 118 -9.22 2.36 24.35
C GLY A 118 -10.70 2.06 24.64
N LYS A 119 -11.51 1.84 23.60
CA LYS A 119 -12.93 1.46 23.74
C LYS A 119 -13.10 0.14 24.47
N MET A 120 -12.25 -0.85 24.19
CA MET A 120 -12.23 -2.16 24.84
C MET A 120 -12.03 -2.02 26.37
N LYS A 121 -11.04 -1.22 26.80
CA LYS A 121 -10.79 -0.96 28.23
C LYS A 121 -11.95 -0.28 28.93
N ILE A 122 -12.64 0.64 28.26
CA ILE A 122 -13.83 1.30 28.81
C ILE A 122 -14.97 0.28 28.97
N MET A 123 -15.18 -0.58 27.98
CA MET A 123 -16.17 -1.66 28.07
C MET A 123 -15.87 -2.63 29.23
N GLU A 124 -14.62 -3.05 29.38
CA GLU A 124 -14.18 -3.92 30.50
C GLU A 124 -14.47 -3.29 31.86
N LYS A 125 -14.18 -1.99 32.03
CA LYS A 125 -14.49 -1.25 33.28
C LYS A 125 -15.99 -1.20 33.54
N ASN A 126 -16.80 -0.85 32.55
CA ASN A 126 -18.25 -0.78 32.70
C ASN A 126 -18.84 -2.15 33.08
N ILE A 127 -18.37 -3.23 32.45
CA ILE A 127 -18.77 -4.60 32.78
C ILE A 127 -18.39 -4.95 34.22
N ALA A 128 -17.17 -4.61 34.66
CA ALA A 128 -16.72 -4.84 36.02
C ALA A 128 -17.55 -4.07 37.06
N GLU A 129 -17.90 -2.82 36.79
CA GLU A 129 -18.78 -2.02 37.67
C GLU A 129 -20.21 -2.57 37.76
N ILE A 130 -20.78 -2.99 36.63
CA ILE A 130 -22.11 -3.63 36.59
C ILE A 130 -22.09 -4.92 37.41
N SER A 131 -21.09 -5.78 37.20
CA SER A 131 -20.91 -7.01 37.98
C SER A 131 -20.83 -6.73 39.49
N LYS A 132 -20.07 -5.70 39.88
CA LYS A 132 -19.93 -5.31 41.29
C LYS A 132 -21.22 -4.77 41.91
N LYS A 133 -22.07 -4.08 41.12
CA LYS A 133 -23.40 -3.63 41.55
C LYS A 133 -24.36 -4.81 41.73
N ILE A 134 -24.34 -5.79 40.82
CA ILE A 134 -25.17 -7.00 40.91
C ILE A 134 -24.79 -7.84 42.14
N SER A 135 -23.49 -7.99 42.44
CA SER A 135 -23.03 -8.74 43.63
C SER A 135 -23.35 -8.08 44.98
N LYS A 136 -23.78 -6.81 45.00
CA LYS A 136 -24.07 -6.05 46.22
C LYS A 136 -25.57 -5.97 46.57
N ASN A 137 -26.44 -6.39 45.66
CA ASN A 137 -27.88 -6.57 45.85
C ASN A 137 -28.18 -8.04 46.10
#